data_AF-A0A6C0EFE1-F1
#
_entry.id   AF-A0A6C0EFE1-F1
#
_cell.length_a   1.000
_cell.length_b   1.000
_cell.length_c   1.000
_cell.angle_alpha   90.00
_cell.angle_beta   90.00
_cell.angle_gamma   90.00
#
_symmetry.space_group_name_H-M   'P 1'
#
loop_
_entity.id
_entity.type
_entity.pdbx_description
1 polymer ?
#
loop_
_entity_poly.entity_id
_entity_poly.type
_entity_poly.pdbx_seq_one_letter_code
_entity_poly.pdbx_strand_id
1 'polypeptide(L)'
;MDNNWSSDKEKLLKEWGVQSDMHSWLHNYNAEYYSKLDKWLSIPSILISAVTSTALFSSLGLEDDKYIVISFGILLVIGTVLQSSRDFINVIHLIHENRNSSKLYQILSNDIDEQLHQSYGGREDGDKFLNKIKIKKNDIYLNAPPINNKTWTLFKTKIKNGNFITFKNPQYVLNYLKYNTCENIKKETDTNNKNNNNNDNNNDNNNDNNNNNDNNDTRLNIIDNKELEALDLSIKDLKKKLTFI
;
A
#
# COMPACT_ATOMS: atom_id res chain seq x y z
N MET A 1 22.74 17.70 -31.81
CA MET A 1 21.56 16.83 -31.90
C MET A 1 20.80 17.05 -30.62
N ASP A 2 19.62 17.63 -30.71
CA ASP A 2 18.82 17.95 -29.53
C ASP A 2 18.28 16.63 -29.00
N ASN A 3 18.85 16.13 -27.90
CA ASN A 3 18.30 14.98 -27.21
C ASN A 3 16.97 15.45 -26.63
N ASN A 4 15.83 15.01 -27.21
CA ASN A 4 14.44 15.50 -27.03
C ASN A 4 13.90 15.49 -25.58
N TRP A 5 14.68 15.98 -24.64
CA TRP A 5 14.42 16.08 -23.22
C TRP A 5 13.74 17.43 -22.94
N SER A 6 12.70 17.37 -22.12
CA SER A 6 12.02 18.53 -21.57
C SER A 6 11.91 18.35 -20.06
N SER A 7 11.92 19.47 -19.32
CA SER A 7 11.71 19.49 -17.88
C SER A 7 10.43 18.74 -17.46
N ASP A 8 9.37 18.84 -18.28
CA ASP A 8 8.11 18.13 -18.03
C ASP A 8 8.26 16.61 -18.13
N LYS A 9 9.05 16.13 -19.11
CA LYS A 9 9.33 14.69 -19.28
C LYS A 9 10.15 14.16 -18.11
N GLU A 10 11.15 14.91 -17.65
CA GLU A 10 11.93 14.54 -16.47
C GLU A 10 11.08 14.48 -15.21
N LYS A 11 10.20 15.47 -15.00
CA LYS A 11 9.28 15.48 -13.86
C LYS A 11 8.34 14.28 -13.89
N LEU A 12 7.76 13.98 -15.05
CA LEU A 12 6.89 12.82 -15.23
C LEU A 12 7.61 11.50 -14.94
N LEU A 13 8.85 11.35 -15.43
CA LEU A 13 9.67 10.18 -15.15
C LEU A 13 9.98 10.06 -13.66
N LYS A 14 10.35 11.16 -12.98
CA LYS A 14 10.54 11.16 -11.52
C LYS A 14 9.28 10.71 -10.76
N GLU A 15 8.11 11.20 -11.16
CA GLU A 15 6.84 10.77 -10.58
C GLU A 15 6.59 9.27 -10.80
N TRP A 16 6.89 8.75 -11.98
CA TRP A 16 6.76 7.32 -12.26
C TRP A 16 7.77 6.46 -11.51
N GLY A 17 9.01 6.93 -11.31
CA GLY A 17 10.00 6.24 -10.48
C GLY A 17 9.50 6.09 -9.03
N VAL A 18 8.98 7.17 -8.46
CA VAL A 18 8.44 7.20 -7.09
C VAL A 18 7.19 6.31 -6.95
N GLN A 19 6.29 6.34 -7.93
CA GLN A 19 5.16 5.41 -7.99
C GLN A 19 5.64 3.96 -8.01
N SER A 20 6.67 3.67 -8.81
CA SER A 20 7.23 2.33 -8.95
C SER A 20 7.86 1.85 -7.65
N ASP A 21 8.64 2.69 -6.97
CA ASP A 21 9.19 2.38 -5.65
C ASP A 21 8.10 2.05 -4.62
N MET A 22 7.04 2.86 -4.61
CA MET A 22 5.89 2.63 -3.73
C MET A 22 5.26 1.26 -4.02
N HIS A 23 4.95 0.96 -5.29
CA HIS A 23 4.38 -0.32 -5.69
C HIS A 23 5.29 -1.51 -5.38
N SER A 24 6.61 -1.35 -5.59
CA SER A 24 7.61 -2.33 -5.19
C SER A 24 7.49 -2.68 -3.71
N TRP A 25 7.38 -1.67 -2.85
CA TRP A 25 7.25 -1.87 -1.42
C TRP A 25 5.95 -2.59 -1.04
N LEU A 26 4.82 -2.18 -1.64
CA LEU A 26 3.50 -2.80 -1.40
C LEU A 26 3.52 -4.29 -1.74
N HIS A 27 4.07 -4.64 -2.90
CA HIS A 27 4.20 -6.03 -3.33
C HIS A 27 5.18 -6.82 -2.46
N ASN A 28 6.31 -6.25 -2.05
CA ASN A 28 7.24 -6.93 -1.15
C ASN A 28 6.58 -7.22 0.21
N TYR A 29 5.84 -6.25 0.76
CA TYR A 29 5.11 -6.44 2.00
C TYR A 29 4.05 -7.56 1.88
N ASN A 30 3.30 -7.61 0.79
CA ASN A 30 2.35 -8.69 0.54
C ASN A 30 3.04 -10.04 0.44
N ALA A 31 4.18 -10.12 -0.26
CA ALA A 31 4.96 -11.35 -0.34
C ALA A 31 5.45 -11.82 1.04
N GLU A 32 5.89 -10.91 1.90
CA GLU A 32 6.26 -11.24 3.28
C GLU A 32 5.06 -11.71 4.12
N TYR A 33 3.90 -11.08 3.96
CA TYR A 33 2.67 -11.50 4.61
C TYR A 33 2.28 -12.93 4.22
N TYR A 34 2.23 -13.22 2.92
CA TYR A 34 1.93 -14.57 2.44
C TYR A 34 3.02 -15.57 2.82
N SER A 35 4.29 -15.18 2.85
CA SER A 35 5.39 -16.03 3.33
C SER A 35 5.24 -16.42 4.81
N LYS A 36 4.73 -15.51 5.65
CA LYS A 36 4.41 -15.82 7.05
C LYS A 36 3.20 -16.74 7.16
N LEU A 37 2.16 -16.49 6.37
CA LEU A 37 0.96 -17.34 6.33
C LEU A 37 1.30 -18.76 5.88
N ASP A 38 2.15 -18.90 4.86
CA ASP A 38 2.65 -20.17 4.36
C ASP A 38 3.36 -20.97 5.45
N LYS A 39 4.29 -20.33 6.17
CA LYS A 39 5.00 -20.96 7.29
C LYS A 39 4.06 -21.36 8.43
N TRP A 40 3.09 -20.50 8.74
CA TRP A 40 2.12 -20.75 9.81
C TRP A 40 1.18 -21.93 9.51
N LEU A 41 0.84 -22.17 8.24
CA LEU A 41 0.04 -23.33 7.82
C LEU A 41 0.90 -24.59 7.61
N SER A 42 2.06 -24.44 6.98
CA SER A 42 2.94 -25.56 6.59
C SER A 42 3.60 -26.23 7.79
N ILE A 43 4.13 -25.47 8.74
CA ILE A 43 4.92 -26.03 9.83
C ILE A 43 4.06 -26.95 10.72
N PRO A 44 2.87 -26.53 11.19
CA PRO A 44 2.00 -27.41 11.97
C PRO A 44 1.53 -28.63 11.17
N SER A 45 1.18 -28.45 9.89
CA SER A 45 0.76 -29.55 9.01
C SER A 45 1.85 -30.64 8.89
N ILE A 46 3.11 -30.24 8.69
CA ILE A 46 4.25 -31.16 8.60
C ILE A 46 4.46 -31.90 9.94
N LEU A 47 4.43 -31.18 11.07
CA LEU A 47 4.61 -31.78 12.39
C LEU A 47 3.51 -32.79 12.72
N ILE A 48 2.25 -32.42 12.45
CA ILE A 48 1.09 -33.30 12.59
C ILE A 48 1.27 -34.56 11.73
N SER A 49 1.68 -34.40 10.48
CA SER A 49 1.88 -35.51 9.56
C SER A 49 2.98 -36.46 10.03
N ALA A 50 4.11 -35.94 10.53
CA ALA A 50 5.21 -36.74 11.05
C ALA A 50 4.83 -37.51 12.32
N VAL A 51 4.19 -36.84 13.28
CA VAL A 51 3.71 -37.46 14.54
C VAL A 51 2.67 -38.53 14.23
N THR A 52 1.68 -38.21 13.38
CA THR A 52 0.61 -39.14 13.04
C THR A 52 1.11 -40.33 12.24
N SER A 53 2.07 -40.14 11.34
CA SER A 53 2.69 -41.24 10.59
C SER A 53 3.39 -42.22 11.54
N THR A 54 4.19 -41.71 12.47
CA THR A 54 4.90 -42.54 13.46
C THR A 54 3.92 -43.26 14.40
N ALA A 55 2.89 -42.54 14.85
CA ALA A 55 1.86 -43.06 15.73
C ALA A 55 1.03 -44.17 15.07
N LEU A 56 0.71 -44.03 13.78
CA LEU A 56 -0.01 -45.05 13.03
C LEU A 56 0.77 -46.37 13.01
N PHE A 57 2.07 -46.33 12.73
CA PHE A 57 2.92 -47.53 12.79
C PHE A 57 3.02 -48.12 14.20
N SER A 58 3.10 -47.27 15.23
CA SER A 58 3.12 -47.73 16.62
C SER A 58 1.80 -48.39 17.05
N SER A 59 0.67 -47.92 16.50
CA SER A 59 -0.65 -48.46 16.85
C SER A 59 -0.92 -49.87 16.32
N LEU A 60 -0.15 -50.32 15.31
CA LEU A 60 -0.25 -51.68 14.77
C LEU A 60 0.08 -52.77 15.81
N GLY A 61 0.80 -52.43 16.88
CA GLY A 61 1.12 -53.33 17.99
C GLY A 61 0.25 -53.12 19.25
N LEU A 62 -0.71 -52.19 19.23
CA LEU A 62 -1.54 -51.82 20.38
C LEU A 62 -3.00 -52.20 20.09
N GLU A 63 -3.42 -53.41 20.46
CA GLU A 63 -4.78 -53.92 20.20
C GLU A 63 -5.85 -53.31 21.12
N ASP A 64 -5.49 -52.82 22.32
CA ASP A 64 -6.46 -52.38 23.35
C ASP A 64 -6.70 -50.87 23.44
N ASP A 65 -5.86 -50.02 22.82
CA ASP A 65 -5.91 -48.56 22.98
C ASP A 65 -6.70 -47.83 21.87
N LYS A 66 -7.95 -48.25 21.66
CA LYS A 66 -8.84 -47.69 20.61
C LYS A 66 -8.98 -46.16 20.66
N TYR A 67 -8.97 -45.56 21.84
CA TYR A 67 -9.05 -44.10 22.01
C TYR A 67 -7.83 -43.36 21.45
N ILE A 68 -6.63 -43.95 21.58
CA ILE A 68 -5.39 -43.39 21.06
C ILE A 68 -5.41 -43.39 19.53
N VAL A 69 -5.83 -44.51 18.93
CA VAL A 69 -5.96 -44.64 17.47
C VAL A 69 -6.94 -43.62 16.90
N ILE A 70 -8.10 -43.42 17.55
CA ILE A 70 -9.11 -42.42 17.13
C ILE A 70 -8.54 -41.00 17.21
N SER A 71 -7.79 -40.68 18.28
CA SER A 71 -7.17 -39.35 18.45
C SER A 71 -6.19 -39.03 17.31
N PHE A 72 -5.33 -39.98 16.94
CA PHE A 72 -4.42 -39.82 15.80
C PHE A 72 -5.15 -39.71 14.45
N GLY A 73 -6.26 -40.44 14.28
CA GLY A 73 -7.13 -40.28 13.11
C GLY A 73 -7.70 -38.86 12.97
N ILE A 74 -8.15 -38.26 14.08
CA ILE A 74 -8.63 -36.87 14.10
C ILE A 74 -7.48 -35.89 13.77
N LEU A 75 -6.30 -36.11 14.36
CA LEU A 75 -5.13 -35.27 14.12
C LEU A 75 -4.70 -35.30 12.64
N LEU A 76 -4.78 -36.47 11.99
CA LEU A 76 -4.52 -36.63 10.56
C LEU A 76 -5.45 -35.74 9.72
N VAL A 77 -6.75 -35.80 10.00
CA VAL A 77 -7.77 -35.01 9.27
C VAL A 77 -7.50 -33.51 9.44
N ILE A 78 -7.15 -33.06 10.64
CA ILE A 78 -6.77 -31.66 10.89
C ILE A 78 -5.54 -31.29 10.04
N GLY A 79 -4.50 -32.11 10.03
CA GLY A 79 -3.29 -31.88 9.21
C GLY A 79 -3.61 -31.78 7.72
N THR A 80 -4.44 -32.69 7.20
CA THR A 80 -4.88 -32.68 5.80
C THR A 80 -5.69 -31.44 5.46
N VAL A 81 -6.63 -31.02 6.31
CA VAL A 81 -7.43 -29.80 6.08
C VAL A 81 -6.54 -28.54 6.07
N LEU A 82 -5.55 -28.46 6.96
CA LEU A 82 -4.56 -27.37 6.95
C LEU A 82 -3.78 -27.34 5.64
N GLN A 83 -3.31 -28.49 5.17
CA GLN A 83 -2.58 -28.61 3.91
C GLN A 83 -3.47 -28.23 2.71
N SER A 84 -4.69 -28.78 2.62
CA SER A 84 -5.63 -28.44 1.55
C SER A 84 -6.03 -26.97 1.56
N SER A 85 -6.15 -26.34 2.73
CA SER A 85 -6.45 -24.90 2.82
C SER A 85 -5.30 -24.05 2.26
N ARG A 86 -4.04 -24.43 2.55
CA ARG A 86 -2.86 -23.78 1.98
C ARG A 86 -2.83 -23.90 0.45
N ASP A 87 -3.10 -25.10 -0.06
CA ASP A 87 -3.07 -25.39 -1.49
C ASP A 87 -4.24 -24.69 -2.22
N PHE A 88 -5.43 -24.63 -1.60
CA PHE A 88 -6.59 -23.91 -2.11
C PHE A 88 -6.35 -22.41 -2.26
N ILE A 89 -5.71 -21.77 -1.27
CA ILE A 89 -5.36 -20.35 -1.33
C ILE A 89 -4.19 -20.11 -2.32
N ASN A 90 -3.44 -21.17 -2.67
CA ASN A 90 -2.25 -21.11 -3.53
C ASN A 90 -1.23 -20.07 -3.03
N VAL A 91 -0.94 -20.11 -1.73
CA VAL A 91 -0.12 -19.10 -1.04
C VAL A 91 1.26 -18.95 -1.69
N ILE A 92 1.86 -20.05 -2.15
CA ILE A 92 3.18 -20.07 -2.80
C ILE A 92 3.14 -19.26 -4.11
N HIS A 93 2.16 -19.49 -4.98
CA HIS A 93 2.02 -18.73 -6.21
C HIS A 93 1.86 -17.23 -5.94
N LEU A 94 1.00 -16.85 -4.97
CA LEU A 94 0.82 -15.45 -4.59
C LEU A 94 2.11 -14.80 -4.08
N ILE A 95 2.95 -15.53 -3.35
CA ILE A 95 4.28 -15.04 -2.92
C ILE A 95 5.15 -14.76 -4.14
N HIS A 96 5.23 -15.71 -5.07
CA HIS A 96 6.07 -15.57 -6.26
C HIS A 96 5.63 -14.42 -7.16
N GLU A 97 4.33 -14.29 -7.42
CA GLU A 97 3.76 -13.19 -8.20
C GLU A 97 4.10 -11.83 -7.57
N ASN A 98 3.84 -11.66 -6.27
CA ASN A 98 4.13 -10.41 -5.59
C ASN A 98 5.64 -10.11 -5.55
N ARG A 99 6.51 -11.11 -5.32
CA ARG A 99 7.97 -10.89 -5.39
C ARG A 99 8.43 -10.50 -6.78
N ASN A 100 7.88 -11.13 -7.82
CA ASN A 100 8.20 -10.84 -9.20
C ASN A 100 7.78 -9.41 -9.56
N SER A 101 6.53 -9.01 -9.27
CA SER A 101 6.07 -7.64 -9.51
C SER A 101 6.90 -6.62 -8.74
N SER A 102 7.23 -6.90 -7.47
CA SER A 102 8.10 -6.02 -6.68
C SER A 102 9.46 -5.79 -7.37
N LYS A 103 10.13 -6.87 -7.80
CA LYS A 103 11.39 -6.80 -8.54
C LYS A 103 11.27 -6.00 -9.83
N LEU A 104 10.22 -6.22 -10.61
CA LEU A 104 10.00 -5.50 -11.87
C LEU A 104 9.83 -3.99 -11.65
N TYR A 105 9.07 -3.59 -10.63
CA TYR A 105 8.93 -2.18 -10.24
C TYR A 105 10.24 -1.56 -9.76
N GLN A 106 11.09 -2.30 -9.04
CA GLN A 106 12.43 -1.82 -8.65
C GLN A 106 13.32 -1.60 -9.86
N ILE A 107 13.33 -2.54 -10.81
CA ILE A 107 14.10 -2.39 -12.05
C ILE A 107 13.61 -1.16 -12.81
N LEU A 108 12.29 -0.97 -12.94
CA LEU A 108 11.71 0.21 -13.59
C LEU A 108 12.16 1.52 -12.95
N SER A 109 12.13 1.60 -11.61
CA SER A 109 12.59 2.77 -10.86
C SER A 109 14.08 3.03 -11.05
N ASN A 110 14.90 1.97 -10.96
CA ASN A 110 16.35 2.08 -11.17
C ASN A 110 16.71 2.51 -12.60
N ASP A 111 16.01 2.00 -13.62
CA ASP A 111 16.23 2.40 -15.02
C ASP A 111 15.92 3.91 -15.22
N ILE A 112 14.85 4.40 -14.58
CA ILE A 112 14.47 5.82 -14.59
C ILE A 112 15.55 6.65 -13.90
N ASP A 113 15.94 6.25 -12.69
CA ASP A 113 16.97 6.92 -11.93
C ASP A 113 18.28 6.98 -12.71
N GLU A 114 18.75 5.86 -13.26
CA GLU A 114 20.01 5.77 -14.00
C GLU A 114 20.05 6.79 -15.14
N GLN A 115 18.99 6.85 -15.96
CA GLN A 115 18.91 7.84 -17.05
C GLN A 115 18.86 9.28 -16.55
N LEU A 116 18.17 9.56 -15.45
CA LEU A 116 18.09 10.90 -14.87
C LEU A 116 19.43 11.36 -14.24
N HIS A 117 20.26 10.43 -13.77
CA HIS A 117 21.59 10.74 -13.21
C HIS A 117 22.67 10.95 -14.29
N GLN A 118 22.45 10.46 -15.53
CA GLN A 118 23.37 10.69 -16.64
C GLN A 118 23.36 12.17 -17.09
N SER A 119 24.48 12.66 -17.62
CA SER A 119 24.56 13.99 -18.23
C SER A 119 23.77 14.03 -19.54
N TYR A 120 23.25 15.21 -19.92
CA TYR A 120 22.41 15.35 -21.11
C TYR A 120 23.00 14.74 -22.39
N GLY A 121 24.32 14.79 -22.57
CA GLY A 121 25.00 14.22 -23.74
C GLY A 121 25.17 12.70 -23.73
N GLY A 122 25.05 12.05 -22.56
CA GLY A 122 25.16 10.59 -22.41
C GLY A 122 23.82 9.86 -22.32
N ARG A 123 22.70 10.59 -22.28
CA ARG A 123 21.35 10.03 -22.18
C ARG A 123 20.86 9.46 -23.50
N GLU A 124 19.98 8.47 -23.41
CA GLU A 124 19.16 8.03 -24.55
C GLU A 124 18.25 9.19 -25.02
N ASP A 125 17.76 9.11 -26.26
CA ASP A 125 16.76 10.05 -26.77
C ASP A 125 15.51 10.05 -25.86
N GLY A 126 15.10 11.25 -25.44
CA GLY A 126 14.08 11.41 -24.40
C GLY A 126 12.71 10.82 -24.79
N ASP A 127 12.33 10.92 -26.07
CA ASP A 127 11.05 10.36 -26.55
C ASP A 127 11.09 8.83 -26.63
N LYS A 128 12.18 8.28 -27.15
CA LYS A 128 12.39 6.82 -27.16
C LYS A 128 12.39 6.25 -25.75
N PHE A 129 13.10 6.88 -24.82
CA PHE A 129 13.17 6.43 -23.43
C PHE A 129 11.80 6.53 -22.73
N LEU A 130 11.09 7.65 -22.88
CA LEU A 130 9.76 7.82 -22.29
C LEU A 130 8.78 6.76 -22.79
N ASN A 131 8.78 6.45 -24.08
CA ASN A 131 7.92 5.42 -24.65
C ASN A 131 8.29 4.02 -24.12
N LYS A 132 9.60 3.71 -24.04
CA LYS A 132 10.11 2.46 -23.47
C LYS A 132 9.65 2.26 -22.02
N ILE A 133 9.80 3.28 -21.18
CA ILE A 133 9.36 3.24 -19.77
C ILE A 133 7.85 3.14 -19.67
N LYS A 134 7.09 3.85 -20.52
CA LYS A 134 5.63 3.78 -20.55
C LYS A 134 5.14 2.36 -20.88
N ILE A 135 5.71 1.72 -21.90
CA ILE A 135 5.36 0.35 -22.29
C ILE A 135 5.68 -0.61 -21.14
N LYS A 136 6.90 -0.53 -20.58
CA LYS A 136 7.33 -1.36 -19.46
C LYS A 136 6.45 -1.19 -18.23
N LYS A 137 6.10 0.05 -17.87
CA LYS A 137 5.19 0.36 -16.76
C LYS A 137 3.81 -0.27 -16.97
N ASN A 138 3.23 -0.11 -18.16
CA ASN A 138 1.92 -0.67 -18.48
C ASN A 138 1.92 -2.20 -18.44
N ASP A 139 2.98 -2.82 -18.96
CA ASP A 139 3.17 -4.28 -18.90
C ASP A 139 3.22 -4.79 -17.44
N ILE A 140 4.03 -4.14 -16.59
CA ILE A 140 4.11 -4.51 -15.17
C ILE A 140 2.75 -4.31 -14.49
N TYR A 141 2.05 -3.22 -14.79
CA TYR A 141 0.74 -2.93 -14.20
C TYR A 141 -0.32 -3.97 -14.57
N LEU A 142 -0.37 -4.39 -15.84
CA LEU A 142 -1.33 -5.38 -16.33
C LEU A 142 -1.09 -6.77 -15.74
N ASN A 143 0.18 -7.13 -15.52
CA ASN A 143 0.56 -8.44 -14.99
C ASN A 143 0.69 -8.47 -13.46
N ALA A 144 0.50 -7.34 -12.76
CA ALA A 144 0.66 -7.28 -11.31
C ALA A 144 -0.54 -7.93 -10.58
N PRO A 145 -0.30 -8.71 -9.50
CA PRO A 145 -1.38 -9.25 -8.68
C PRO A 145 -2.11 -8.12 -7.93
N PRO A 146 -3.39 -8.28 -7.59
CA PRO A 146 -4.14 -7.26 -6.87
C PRO A 146 -3.56 -7.03 -5.47
N ILE A 147 -3.40 -5.75 -5.12
CA ILE A 147 -2.92 -5.33 -3.81
C ILE A 147 -4.13 -5.13 -2.88
N ASN A 148 -4.13 -5.78 -1.73
CA ASN A 148 -5.23 -5.65 -0.78
C ASN A 148 -5.28 -4.23 -0.15
N ASN A 149 -6.46 -3.78 0.26
CA ASN A 149 -6.64 -2.43 0.83
C ASN A 149 -5.99 -2.28 2.23
N LYS A 150 -5.80 -3.39 2.96
CA LYS A 150 -5.16 -3.42 4.28
C LYS A 150 -3.66 -3.04 4.20
N THR A 151 -2.98 -3.45 3.15
CA THR A 151 -1.58 -3.11 2.89
C THR A 151 -1.46 -1.64 2.56
N TRP A 152 -2.43 -1.07 1.84
CA TRP A 152 -2.49 0.37 1.59
C TRP A 152 -2.70 1.21 2.87
N THR A 153 -3.57 0.79 3.78
CA THR A 153 -3.76 1.50 5.06
C THR A 153 -2.53 1.41 5.95
N LEU A 154 -1.88 0.24 5.98
CA LEU A 154 -0.63 0.03 6.70
C LEU A 154 0.53 0.84 6.11
N PHE A 155 0.62 0.93 4.78
CA PHE A 155 1.59 1.79 4.10
C PHE A 155 1.40 3.26 4.50
N LYS A 156 0.17 3.77 4.39
CA LYS A 156 -0.16 5.15 4.78
C LYS A 156 0.22 5.42 6.24
N THR A 157 -0.05 4.48 7.14
CA THR A 157 0.29 4.60 8.56
C THR A 157 1.80 4.61 8.79
N LYS A 158 2.55 3.73 8.11
CA LYS A 158 4.02 3.70 8.19
C LYS A 158 4.66 5.00 7.72
N ILE A 159 4.14 5.58 6.63
CA ILE A 159 4.59 6.87 6.11
C ILE A 159 4.29 8.01 7.09
N LYS A 160 3.07 8.07 7.65
CA LYS A 160 2.69 9.08 8.64
C LYS A 160 3.55 9.04 9.90
N ASN A 161 3.92 7.84 10.34
CA ASN A 161 4.69 7.65 11.57
C ASN A 161 6.18 7.96 11.42
N GLY A 162 6.65 8.43 10.25
CA GLY A 162 8.06 8.76 10.02
C GLY A 162 9.00 7.56 10.10
N ASN A 163 8.47 6.33 10.10
CA ASN A 163 9.27 5.13 9.94
C ASN A 163 9.67 5.05 8.46
N PHE A 164 10.69 5.82 8.09
CA PHE A 164 11.29 5.80 6.77
C PHE A 164 11.78 4.37 6.50
N ILE A 165 10.95 3.59 5.81
CA ILE A 165 11.49 2.58 4.90
C ILE A 165 12.37 3.40 3.96
N THR A 166 13.61 2.99 3.77
CA THR A 166 14.63 3.67 2.96
C THR A 166 14.19 3.76 1.49
N PHE A 167 13.20 4.59 1.20
CA PHE A 167 12.93 5.06 -0.14
C PHE A 167 14.10 5.97 -0.48
N LYS A 168 14.68 5.76 -1.66
CA LYS A 168 15.83 6.53 -2.17
C LYS A 168 15.57 8.05 -2.17
N ASN A 169 14.30 8.45 -2.05
CA ASN A 169 13.83 9.83 -1.98
C ASN A 169 12.49 9.97 -1.22
N PRO A 170 12.47 10.08 0.13
CA PRO A 170 11.24 10.11 0.93
C PRO A 170 10.35 11.33 0.66
N GLN A 171 10.93 12.45 0.23
CA GLN A 171 10.20 13.71 -0.05
C GLN A 171 9.23 13.57 -1.23
N TYR A 172 9.58 12.77 -2.25
CA TYR A 172 8.73 12.62 -3.43
C TYR A 172 7.56 11.66 -3.19
N VAL A 173 7.77 10.60 -2.41
CA VAL A 173 6.69 9.69 -1.98
C VAL A 173 5.63 10.46 -1.19
N LEU A 174 6.06 11.35 -0.28
CA LEU A 174 5.15 12.21 0.47
C LEU A 174 4.37 13.17 -0.43
N ASN A 175 5.01 13.75 -1.45
CA ASN A 175 4.35 14.66 -2.38
C ASN A 175 3.34 13.93 -3.30
N TYR A 176 3.67 12.74 -3.77
CA TYR A 176 2.75 11.88 -4.53
C TYR A 176 1.55 11.47 -3.68
N LEU A 177 1.76 11.07 -2.42
CA LEU A 177 0.66 10.75 -1.51
C LEU A 177 -0.22 11.97 -1.24
N LYS A 178 0.35 13.16 -1.04
CA LYS A 178 -0.41 14.40 -0.88
C LYS A 178 -1.31 14.69 -2.09
N TYR A 179 -0.79 14.51 -3.31
CA TYR A 179 -1.56 14.72 -4.54
C TYR A 179 -2.74 13.74 -4.69
N ASN A 180 -2.52 12.44 -4.40
CA ASN A 180 -3.56 11.41 -4.56
C ASN A 180 -4.53 11.27 -3.37
N THR A 181 -4.19 11.80 -2.19
CA THR A 181 -5.12 11.81 -1.05
C THR A 181 -6.10 12.98 -1.12
N CYS A 182 -5.77 14.05 -1.86
CA CYS A 182 -6.63 15.21 -2.06
C CYS A 182 -7.69 15.03 -3.17
N GLU A 183 -7.51 14.09 -4.11
CA GLU A 183 -8.49 13.85 -5.18
C GLU A 183 -9.73 13.07 -4.69
N ASN A 184 -9.59 12.25 -3.64
CA ASN A 184 -10.72 11.53 -3.05
C ASN A 184 -11.62 12.40 -2.15
N ILE A 185 -11.16 13.59 -1.73
CA ILE A 185 -11.98 14.53 -0.94
C ILE A 185 -12.90 15.36 -1.86
N LYS A 186 -12.48 15.64 -3.10
CA LYS A 186 -13.31 16.43 -4.05
C LYS A 186 -14.40 15.59 -4.74
N LYS A 187 -14.18 14.29 -4.95
CA LYS A 187 -15.19 13.43 -5.59
C LYS A 187 -16.38 13.08 -4.68
N GLU A 188 -16.22 13.15 -3.35
CA GLU A 188 -17.35 12.99 -2.41
C GLU A 188 -18.19 14.27 -2.23
N THR A 189 -17.64 15.46 -2.47
CA THR A 189 -18.40 16.71 -2.40
C THR A 189 -19.23 17.00 -3.65
N ASP A 190 -18.81 16.54 -4.83
CA ASP A 190 -19.52 16.83 -6.09
C ASP A 190 -20.69 15.89 -6.36
N THR A 191 -20.72 14.70 -5.75
CA THR A 191 -21.81 13.73 -5.94
C THR A 191 -23.00 13.97 -5.00
N ASN A 192 -22.77 14.61 -3.84
CA ASN A 192 -23.84 14.96 -2.89
C ASN A 192 -24.55 16.28 -3.21
N ASN A 193 -24.02 17.11 -4.11
CA ASN A 193 -24.62 18.40 -4.46
C ASN A 193 -25.50 18.39 -5.73
N LYS A 194 -25.75 17.20 -6.32
CA LYS A 194 -26.58 17.07 -7.54
C LYS A 194 -27.98 16.48 -7.30
N ASN A 195 -28.33 16.16 -6.06
CA ASN A 195 -29.63 15.57 -5.71
C ASN A 195 -30.59 16.51 -4.96
N ASN A 196 -30.36 17.83 -4.98
CA ASN A 196 -31.22 18.77 -4.27
C ASN A 196 -31.55 20.04 -5.06
N ASN A 197 -31.84 19.92 -6.35
CA ASN A 197 -32.48 21.00 -7.12
C ASN A 197 -33.46 20.40 -8.14
N ASN A 198 -34.67 20.11 -7.66
CA ASN A 198 -35.89 20.07 -8.46
C ASN A 198 -37.06 20.41 -7.54
N ASN A 199 -37.40 21.70 -7.47
CA ASN A 199 -38.78 22.17 -7.30
C ASN A 199 -38.88 23.67 -7.59
N ASP A 200 -39.36 23.95 -8.80
CA ASP A 200 -40.23 25.03 -9.28
C ASP A 200 -40.48 26.31 -8.46
N ASN A 201 -40.14 27.42 -9.14
CA ASN A 201 -40.96 28.62 -9.45
C ASN A 201 -41.44 29.63 -8.38
N ASN A 202 -40.96 30.87 -8.65
CA ASN A 202 -41.64 32.17 -8.68
C ASN A 202 -41.93 32.98 -7.40
N ASN A 203 -41.47 34.25 -7.50
CA ASN A 203 -42.14 35.53 -7.25
C ASN A 203 -41.52 36.50 -6.23
N ASP A 204 -41.58 37.78 -6.65
CA ASP A 204 -40.92 38.99 -6.18
C ASP A 204 -41.29 39.53 -4.77
N ASN A 205 -40.42 40.43 -4.31
CA ASN A 205 -40.62 41.64 -3.47
C ASN A 205 -40.37 41.62 -1.94
N ASN A 206 -39.37 42.45 -1.58
CA ASN A 206 -39.26 43.46 -0.51
C ASN A 206 -39.48 43.15 1.00
N ASN A 207 -38.49 43.62 1.76
CA ASN A 207 -38.53 44.37 3.05
C ASN A 207 -38.19 43.67 4.38
N ASP A 208 -37.16 44.27 5.03
CA ASP A 208 -36.86 44.49 6.46
C ASP A 208 -36.92 43.41 7.57
N ASN A 209 -35.88 43.52 8.43
CA ASN A 209 -35.74 43.16 9.85
C ASN A 209 -35.23 41.76 10.29
N ASN A 210 -33.94 41.76 10.65
CA ASN A 210 -33.38 41.53 12.01
C ASN A 210 -33.85 40.30 12.83
N ASN A 211 -32.99 39.28 12.99
CA ASN A 211 -32.33 38.87 14.26
C ASN A 211 -31.71 37.45 14.21
N ASN A 212 -30.49 37.35 14.73
CA ASN A 212 -29.86 36.23 15.46
C ASN A 212 -29.77 34.84 14.82
N ASN A 213 -28.54 34.43 14.44
CA ASN A 213 -27.92 33.23 15.00
C ASN A 213 -26.39 33.14 14.71
N ASP A 214 -25.61 34.03 15.32
CA ASP A 214 -24.17 33.80 15.48
C ASP A 214 -23.96 32.88 16.69
N ASN A 215 -23.49 31.64 16.50
CA ASN A 215 -22.77 30.88 17.55
C ASN A 215 -22.10 29.56 17.14
N ASN A 216 -22.03 29.17 15.86
CA ASN A 216 -21.40 27.89 15.48
C ASN A 216 -19.99 27.99 14.87
N ASP A 217 -19.54 29.18 14.44
CA ASP A 217 -18.23 29.33 13.77
C ASP A 217 -17.04 29.55 14.71
N THR A 218 -17.27 29.90 15.98
CA THR A 218 -16.19 30.15 16.94
C THR A 218 -15.63 28.88 17.57
N ARG A 219 -16.40 27.79 17.68
CA ARG A 219 -15.93 26.54 18.31
C ARG A 219 -15.07 25.66 17.39
N LEU A 220 -15.26 25.73 16.07
CA LEU A 220 -14.44 24.98 15.11
C LEU A 220 -13.06 25.64 14.90
N ASN A 221 -13.02 26.97 14.81
CA ASN A 221 -11.76 27.72 14.64
C ASN A 221 -10.82 27.67 15.87
N ILE A 222 -11.34 27.44 17.08
CA ILE A 222 -10.52 27.33 18.30
C ILE A 222 -9.83 25.96 18.37
N ILE A 223 -10.44 24.90 17.84
CA ILE A 223 -9.87 23.54 17.86
C ILE A 223 -8.69 23.45 16.87
N ASP A 224 -8.86 23.99 15.67
CA ASP A 224 -7.83 23.97 14.62
C ASP A 224 -6.59 24.80 15.00
N ASN A 225 -6.77 25.97 15.63
CA ASN A 225 -5.64 26.78 16.08
C ASN A 225 -4.84 26.15 17.22
N LYS A 226 -5.50 25.36 18.08
CA LYS A 226 -4.83 24.69 19.21
C LYS A 226 -4.01 23.48 18.74
N GLU A 227 -4.46 22.77 17.71
CA GLU A 227 -3.67 21.72 17.04
C GLU A 227 -2.49 22.31 16.26
N LEU A 228 -2.66 23.48 15.62
CA LEU A 228 -1.59 24.21 14.94
C LEU A 228 -0.51 24.71 15.90
N GLU A 229 -0.88 25.23 17.08
CA GLU A 229 0.09 25.62 18.12
C GLU A 229 0.81 24.40 18.72
N ALA A 230 0.13 23.28 18.90
CA ALA A 230 0.75 22.03 19.39
C ALA A 230 1.77 21.47 18.38
N LEU A 231 1.49 21.60 17.08
CA LEU A 231 2.42 21.24 16.01
C LEU A 231 3.64 22.18 15.95
N ASP A 232 3.47 23.49 16.10
CA ASP A 232 4.62 24.43 16.13
C ASP A 232 5.53 24.20 17.36
N LEU A 233 4.95 23.87 18.51
CA LEU A 233 5.69 23.52 19.72
C LEU A 233 6.52 22.24 19.54
N SER A 234 5.94 21.21 18.91
CA SER A 234 6.63 19.95 18.60
C SER A 234 7.76 20.14 17.58
N ILE A 235 7.58 21.02 16.59
CA ILE A 235 8.59 21.37 15.60
C ILE A 235 9.76 22.14 16.24
N LYS A 236 9.50 23.05 17.19
CA LYS A 236 10.54 23.75 17.95
C LYS A 236 11.38 22.78 18.80
N ASP A 237 10.75 21.81 19.45
CA ASP A 237 11.46 20.79 20.24
C ASP A 237 12.31 19.85 19.38
N LEU A 238 11.82 19.50 18.18
CA LEU A 238 12.59 18.75 17.18
C LEU A 238 13.81 19.53 16.68
N LYS A 239 13.67 20.83 16.39
CA LYS A 239 14.79 21.70 16.00
C LYS A 239 15.83 21.81 17.11
N LYS A 240 15.40 21.94 18.37
CA LYS A 240 16.31 22.02 19.52
C LYS A 240 17.12 20.73 19.71
N LYS A 241 16.52 19.56 19.47
CA LYS A 241 17.23 18.26 19.49
C LYS A 241 18.18 18.07 18.32
N LEU A 242 17.90 18.67 17.16
CA LEU A 242 18.75 18.56 15.97
C LEU A 242 19.96 19.50 15.99
N THR A 243 19.98 20.53 16.84
CA THR A 243 21.07 21.54 16.88
C THR A 243 22.24 21.12 17.80
N PHE A 244 22.18 19.94 18.43
CA PHE A 244 23.24 19.39 19.28
C PHE A 244 23.97 18.17 18.66
N ILE A 245 23.88 18.00 17.34
CA ILE A 245 24.79 17.16 16.54
C ILE A 245 25.51 18.09 15.57
#